data_AF-A0A967G2I4-F1
#
_entry.id   AF-A0A967G2I4-F1
#
_cell.length_a   1.000
_cell.length_b   1.000
_cell.length_c   1.000
_cell.angle_alpha   90.00
_cell.angle_beta   90.00
_cell.angle_gamma   90.00
#
_symmetry.space_group_name_H-M   'P 1'
#
loop_
_entity.id
_entity.type
_entity.pdbx_description
1 polymer ?
#
loop_
_entity_poly.entity_id
_entity_poly.type
_entity_poly.pdbx_seq_one_letter_code
_entity_poly.pdbx_strand_id
1 'polypeptide(L)' 'MQKKITSYGQFCPVARAAEIITTRWTPVLLRELIAGSTRFNDLRNGVPLMS' A
#
# COMPACT_ATOMS: atom_id res chain seq x y z
N MET A 1 -11.57 -4.38 -15.72
CA MET A 1 -11.25 -3.00 -15.31
C MET A 1 -9.73 -2.87 -15.19
N GLN A 2 -9.04 -2.63 -16.31
CA GLN A 2 -7.57 -2.44 -16.29
C GLN A 2 -7.30 -1.04 -15.76
N LYS A 3 -6.81 -0.94 -14.51
CA LYS A 3 -6.34 0.33 -13.95
C LYS A 3 -5.21 0.80 -14.87
N LYS A 4 -5.44 1.90 -15.59
CA LYS A 4 -4.43 2.54 -16.43
C LYS A 4 -3.35 3.07 -15.48
N ILE A 5 -2.34 2.25 -15.25
CA ILE A 5 -1.09 2.67 -14.67
C ILE A 5 -0.52 3.67 -15.67
N THR A 6 -0.53 4.95 -15.34
CA THR A 6 0.22 5.97 -16.07
C THR A 6 1.69 5.64 -15.89
N SER A 7 2.19 4.78 -16.78
CA SER A 7 3.62 4.49 -16.88
C SER A 7 4.28 5.83 -17.16
N TYR A 8 4.96 6.38 -16.14
CA TYR A 8 5.95 7.42 -16.38
C TYR A 8 6.90 6.78 -17.39
N GLY A 9 7.01 7.35 -18.59
CA GLY A 9 7.62 6.70 -19.77
C GLY A 9 9.14 6.45 -19.68
N GLN A 10 9.67 6.25 -18.48
CA GLN A 10 11.05 6.01 -18.12
C GLN A 10 11.07 4.98 -16.97
N PHE A 11 12.10 4.14 -16.91
CA PHE A 11 12.32 3.09 -15.90
C PHE A 11 12.59 3.68 -14.50
N CYS A 12 11.66 4.49 -13.99
CA CYS A 12 11.76 5.13 -12.68
C CYS A 12 11.28 4.13 -11.62
N PRO A 13 12.18 3.55 -10.80
CA PRO A 13 11.80 2.54 -9.81
C PRO A 13 10.81 3.09 -8.78
N VAL A 14 10.84 4.41 -8.53
CA VAL A 14 9.92 5.10 -7.61
C VAL A 14 8.51 5.16 -8.19
N ALA A 15 8.34 5.46 -9.48
CA ALA A 15 7.03 5.46 -10.13
C ALA A 15 6.39 4.06 -10.10
N ARG A 16 7.21 3.03 -10.39
CA ARG A 16 6.77 1.64 -10.33
C ARG A 16 6.39 1.19 -8.91
N ALA A 17 7.15 1.61 -7.91
CA ALA A 17 6.82 1.33 -6.51
C ALA A 17 5.54 2.08 -6.08
N ALA A 18 5.36 3.31 -6.54
CA ALA A 18 4.18 4.11 -6.24
C ALA A 18 2.90 3.47 -6.78
N GLU A 19 2.93 2.77 -7.91
CA GLU A 19 1.77 2.00 -8.43
C GLU A 19 1.24 0.96 -7.43
N ILE A 20 2.14 0.37 -6.65
CA ILE A 20 1.82 -0.68 -5.68
C ILE A 20 1.49 -0.05 -4.32
N ILE A 21 2.34 0.85 -3.84
CA ILE A 21 2.30 1.40 -2.49
C ILE A 21 1.18 2.43 -2.31
N THR A 22 0.74 3.15 -3.35
CA THR A 22 -0.30 4.20 -3.25
C THR A 22 -1.74 3.67 -3.33
N THR A 23 -1.94 2.36 -3.20
CA THR A 23 -3.29 1.77 -3.13
C THR A 23 -3.96 2.09 -1.78
N ARG A 24 -5.30 2.19 -1.75
CA ARG A 24 -6.13 2.88 -0.73
C ARG A 24 -5.90 2.51 0.75
N TRP A 25 -5.12 1.47 1.07
CA TRP A 25 -4.81 1.05 2.44
C TRP A 25 -3.37 0.58 2.66
N THR A 26 -2.59 0.47 1.58
CA THR A 26 -1.24 -0.11 1.59
C THR A 26 -0.23 0.70 2.39
N PRO A 27 -0.23 2.05 2.40
CA PRO A 27 0.68 2.82 3.24
C PRO A 27 0.40 2.62 4.74
N VAL A 28 -0.88 2.51 5.10
CA VAL A 28 -1.30 2.31 6.50
C VAL A 28 -0.93 0.91 6.95
N LEU A 29 -1.15 -0.09 6.09
CA LEU A 29 -0.77 -1.47 6.36
C LEU A 29 0.76 -1.62 6.49
N LEU A 30 1.54 -0.95 5.63
CA LEU A 30 3.00 -0.89 5.75
C LEU A 30 3.45 -0.27 7.08
N ARG A 31 2.78 0.80 7.52
CA ARG A 31 3.09 1.46 8.80
C ARG A 31 2.92 0.50 9.97
N GLU A 32 1.81 -0.24 10.02
CA GLU A 32 1.55 -1.20 11.09
C GLU A 32 2.55 -2.37 11.04
N LEU A 33 2.92 -2.85 9.84
CA LEU A 33 3.96 -3.86 9.69
C LEU A 33 5.33 -3.38 10.18
N ILE A 34 5.70 -2.13 9.88
CA ILE A 34 6.95 -1.51 10.37
C ILE A 34 6.89 -1.29 11.88
N ALA A 35 5.72 -0.99 12.44
CA ALA A 35 5.50 -0.84 13.87
C ALA A 35 5.58 -2.18 14.65
N GLY A 36 5.77 -3.32 13.97
CA GLY A 36 5.93 -4.63 14.59
C GLY A 36 4.63 -5.42 14.74
N SER A 37 3.55 -5.00 14.08
CA SER A 37 2.32 -5.79 14.03
C SER A 37 2.55 -7.08 13.26
N THR A 38 2.52 -8.22 13.96
CA THR A 38 2.76 -9.55 13.38
C THR A 38 1.47 -10.37 13.21
N ARG A 39 0.33 -9.87 13.73
CA ARG A 39 -0.97 -10.54 13.67
C ARG A 39 -1.96 -9.73 12.86
N PHE A 40 -2.82 -10.44 12.12
CA PHE A 40 -3.89 -9.81 11.32
C PHE A 40 -4.85 -8.98 12.16
N ASN A 41 -5.10 -9.39 13.41
CA ASN A 41 -6.00 -8.68 14.31
C ASN A 41 -5.45 -7.29 14.70
N ASP A 42 -4.13 -7.17 14.85
CA ASP A 42 -3.47 -5.91 15.20
C ASP A 42 -3.49 -4.95 14.00
N LEU A 43 -3.23 -5.47 12.79
CA LEU A 43 -3.40 -4.72 11.53
C LEU A 43 -4.84 -4.21 11.37
N ARG A 44 -5.84 -5.04 11.71
CA ARG A 44 -7.26 -4.66 11.61
C ARG A 44 -7.63 -3.53 12.58
N ASN A 45 -7.07 -3.54 13.78
CA ASN A 45 -7.26 -2.47 14.76
C ASN A 45 -6.61 -1.15 14.31
N GLY A 46 -5.46 -1.22 13.63
CA GLY A 46 -4.76 -0.06 13.07
C GLY A 46 -5.41 0.52 11.80
N VAL A 47 -6.28 -0.24 11.13
CA VAL A 47 -6.99 0.19 9.90
C VAL A 47 -8.52 0.11 10.09
N PRO A 48 -9.12 0.99 10.93
CA PRO A 48 -10.53 0.88 11.37
C PRO A 48 -11.60 1.13 10.28
N LEU A 49 -11.21 1.25 9.01
CA LEU A 49 -12.11 1.55 7.88
C LEU A 49 -11.88 0.63 6.66
N MET A 50 -11.11 -0.46 6.80
CA MET A 50 -11.02 -1.51 5.78
C MET A 50 -12.30 -2.37 5.81
N SER A 51 -13.29 -1.98 5.00
CA SER A 51 -14.52 -2.73 4.70
C SER A 51 -14.35 -3.67 3.52
#